data_AF-A0A1H4FJV0-F1
#
_entry.id   AF-A0A1H4FJV0-F1
#
_cell.length_a   1.000
_cell.length_b   1.000
_cell.length_c   1.000
_cell.angle_alpha   90.00
_cell.angle_beta   90.00
_cell.angle_gamma   90.00
#
_symmetry.space_group_name_H-M   'P 1'
#
loop_
_entity.id
_entity.type
_entity.pdbx_description
1 polymer ?
#
loop_
_entity_poly.entity_id
_entity_poly.type
_entity_poly.pdbx_seq_one_letter_code
_entity_poly.pdbx_strand_id
1 'polypeptide(L)'
;MLDGYALLDDMLASGVDLFALGASHRLIELNHRVLCGTDPARRADFKRHLALTERRFYEDRAAGADAFFDWVSRADRAPPLVWATALYVRVVSAPQLFLEGNQRTATLMASFALVRAGRPPLVVTPEGAPALARISARCRAIPRARWTAPLEIALMERRLRRHLARTLDPVFLRSRHAA
;
A
#
# COMPACT_ATOMS: atom_id res chain seq x y z
N MET A 1 2.97 7.02 -10.59
CA MET A 1 1.64 6.43 -10.24
C MET A 1 1.15 5.51 -11.34
N LEU A 2 1.01 5.96 -12.60
CA LEU A 2 0.60 5.10 -13.72
C LEU A 2 1.53 3.88 -13.90
N ASP A 3 2.85 4.07 -13.84
CA ASP A 3 3.81 2.94 -13.88
C ASP A 3 3.62 1.92 -12.74
N GLY A 4 3.10 2.38 -11.60
CA GLY A 4 2.76 1.51 -10.47
C GLY A 4 1.52 0.68 -10.75
N TYR A 5 0.48 1.27 -11.36
CA TYR A 5 -0.70 0.52 -11.82
C TYR A 5 -0.32 -0.52 -12.88
N ALA A 6 0.50 -0.14 -13.88
CA ALA A 6 0.98 -1.07 -14.89
C ALA A 6 1.72 -2.27 -14.28
N LEU A 7 2.62 -2.02 -13.32
CA LEU A 7 3.30 -3.10 -12.60
C LEU A 7 2.32 -4.05 -11.90
N LEU A 8 1.29 -3.51 -11.23
CA LEU A 8 0.31 -4.33 -10.52
C LEU A 8 -0.58 -5.12 -11.46
N ASP A 9 -0.98 -4.52 -12.59
CA ASP A 9 -1.75 -5.19 -13.64
C ASP A 9 -0.99 -6.40 -14.19
N ASP A 10 0.32 -6.24 -14.49
CA ASP A 10 1.18 -7.33 -14.96
C ASP A 10 1.28 -8.46 -13.92
N MET A 11 1.42 -8.11 -12.64
CA MET A 11 1.46 -9.09 -11.55
C MET A 11 0.12 -9.83 -11.39
N LEU A 12 -1.00 -9.11 -11.46
CA LEU A 12 -2.34 -9.70 -11.38
C LEU A 12 -2.59 -10.67 -12.55
N ALA A 13 -2.22 -10.27 -13.77
CA ALA A 13 -2.34 -11.10 -14.97
C ALA A 13 -1.46 -12.36 -14.88
N SER A 14 -0.26 -12.25 -14.31
CA SER A 14 0.69 -13.35 -14.16
C SER A 14 0.46 -14.20 -12.90
N GLY A 15 -0.57 -13.90 -12.10
CA GLY A 15 -0.87 -14.60 -10.83
C GLY A 15 0.14 -14.34 -9.71
N VAL A 16 1.10 -13.44 -9.92
CA VAL A 16 2.19 -13.13 -8.99
C VAL A 16 1.65 -12.39 -7.77
N ASP A 17 1.99 -12.87 -6.57
CA ASP A 17 1.61 -12.20 -5.33
C ASP A 17 2.65 -11.17 -4.88
N LEU A 18 2.20 -9.94 -4.67
CA LEU A 18 3.00 -8.84 -4.14
C LEU A 18 3.44 -9.08 -2.68
N PHE A 19 2.64 -9.83 -1.92
CA PHE A 19 2.85 -10.05 -0.48
C PHE A 19 3.45 -11.42 -0.16
N ALA A 20 3.85 -12.19 -1.18
CA ALA A 20 4.52 -13.47 -0.97
C ALA A 20 5.81 -13.31 -0.16
N LEU A 21 6.10 -14.28 0.70
CA LEU A 21 7.37 -14.32 1.42
C LEU A 21 8.54 -14.31 0.42
N GLY A 22 9.57 -13.48 0.68
CA GLY A 22 10.69 -13.28 -0.25
C GLY A 22 10.42 -12.28 -1.39
N ALA A 23 9.20 -11.75 -1.51
CA ALA A 23 8.85 -10.76 -2.54
C ALA A 23 9.07 -9.29 -2.11
N SER A 24 9.89 -9.03 -1.08
CA SER A 24 10.13 -7.68 -0.55
C SER A 24 10.66 -6.71 -1.61
N HIS A 25 11.48 -7.19 -2.55
CA HIS A 25 11.99 -6.42 -3.69
C HIS A 25 10.86 -5.86 -4.57
N ARG A 26 9.68 -6.50 -4.61
CA ARG A 26 8.52 -6.03 -5.37
C ARG A 26 7.86 -4.81 -4.73
N LEU A 27 7.85 -4.75 -3.40
CA LEU A 27 7.30 -3.60 -2.67
C LEU A 27 8.16 -2.35 -2.85
N ILE A 28 9.49 -2.51 -2.79
CA ILE A 28 10.39 -1.37 -3.00
C ILE A 28 10.37 -0.91 -4.46
N GLU A 29 10.32 -1.82 -5.44
CA GLU A 29 10.18 -1.44 -6.85
C GLU A 29 8.83 -0.76 -7.11
N LEU A 30 7.73 -1.22 -6.50
CA LEU A 30 6.45 -0.53 -6.57
C LEU A 30 6.55 0.91 -6.04
N ASN A 31 7.25 1.13 -4.92
CA ASN A 31 7.49 2.47 -4.39
C ASN A 31 8.35 3.32 -5.35
N HIS A 32 9.42 2.77 -5.92
CA HIS A 32 10.27 3.46 -6.89
C HIS A 32 9.47 3.88 -8.13
N ARG A 33 8.67 2.98 -8.74
CA ARG A 33 7.79 3.32 -9.88
C ARG A 33 6.72 4.35 -9.52
N VAL A 34 6.25 4.35 -8.28
CA VAL A 34 5.31 5.39 -7.81
C VAL A 34 5.98 6.78 -7.79
N LEU A 35 7.24 6.86 -7.38
CA LEU A 35 7.99 8.12 -7.20
C LEU A 35 8.55 8.67 -8.53
N CYS A 36 9.23 7.83 -9.29
CA CYS A 36 10.03 8.23 -10.45
C CYS A 36 9.67 7.52 -11.75
N GLY A 37 8.75 6.55 -11.72
CA GLY A 37 8.34 5.81 -12.91
C GLY A 37 9.41 4.85 -13.43
N THR A 38 9.38 4.60 -14.73
CA THR A 38 10.29 3.67 -15.42
C THR A 38 11.39 4.36 -16.23
N ASP A 39 11.30 5.68 -16.42
CA ASP A 39 12.28 6.47 -17.18
C ASP A 39 13.69 6.42 -16.55
N PRO A 40 14.71 5.90 -17.27
CA PRO A 40 16.07 5.81 -16.76
C PRO A 40 16.68 7.15 -16.36
N ALA A 41 16.41 8.23 -17.10
CA ALA A 41 16.96 9.54 -16.81
C ALA A 41 16.44 10.06 -15.46
N ARG A 42 15.11 10.01 -15.27
CA ARG A 42 14.49 10.35 -14.00
C ARG A 42 14.93 9.44 -12.85
N ARG A 43 15.13 8.14 -13.08
CA ARG A 43 15.66 7.24 -12.02
C ARG A 43 17.10 7.59 -11.62
N ALA A 44 17.92 8.06 -12.57
CA ALA A 44 19.27 8.54 -12.28
C ALA A 44 19.23 9.79 -11.38
N ASP A 45 18.34 10.74 -11.66
CA ASP A 45 18.17 11.95 -10.83
C ASP A 45 17.77 11.62 -9.39
N PHE A 46 16.95 10.57 -9.22
CA PHE A 46 16.49 10.11 -7.90
C PHE A 46 17.41 9.07 -7.24
N LYS A 47 18.51 8.65 -7.88
CA LYS A 47 19.35 7.50 -7.46
C LYS A 47 19.69 7.51 -5.97
N ARG A 48 20.13 8.65 -5.44
CA ARG A 48 20.48 8.80 -4.02
C ARG A 48 19.26 8.59 -3.11
N HIS A 49 18.11 9.15 -3.48
CA HIS A 49 16.88 9.01 -2.72
C HIS A 49 16.35 7.57 -2.75
N LEU A 50 16.41 6.90 -3.91
CA LEU A 50 16.00 5.50 -4.06
C LEU A 50 16.87 4.57 -3.20
N ALA A 51 18.19 4.76 -3.23
CA ALA A 51 19.13 3.99 -2.42
C ALA A 51 18.93 4.20 -0.91
N LEU A 52 18.63 5.43 -0.47
CA LEU A 52 18.32 5.70 0.94
C LEU A 52 17.00 5.05 1.36
N THR A 53 15.99 5.06 0.48
CA THR A 53 14.69 4.43 0.74
C THR A 53 14.84 2.92 0.83
N GLU A 54 15.58 2.31 -0.09
CA GLU A 54 15.90 0.87 -0.09
C GLU A 54 16.68 0.46 1.15
N ARG A 55 17.75 1.20 1.48
CA ARG A 55 18.56 0.96 2.67
C ARG A 55 17.70 0.98 3.93
N ARG A 56 16.86 2.01 4.12
CA ARG A 56 15.94 2.09 5.27
C ARG A 56 14.95 0.93 5.26
N PHE A 57 14.38 0.61 4.10
CA PHE A 57 13.40 -0.45 3.96
C PHE A 57 13.95 -1.80 4.42
N TYR A 58 15.23 -2.11 4.16
CA TYR A 58 15.85 -3.36 4.60
C TYR A 58 16.51 -3.30 5.99
N GLU A 59 17.02 -2.15 6.43
CA GLU A 59 17.75 -2.03 7.70
C GLU A 59 16.86 -1.68 8.92
N ASP A 60 15.69 -1.06 8.72
CA ASP A 60 14.81 -0.63 9.81
C ASP A 60 14.08 -1.83 10.44
N ARG A 61 14.54 -2.29 11.61
CA ARG A 61 13.92 -3.43 12.33
C ARG A 61 12.51 -3.15 12.87
N ALA A 62 12.13 -1.89 13.06
CA ALA A 62 10.83 -1.55 13.63
C ALA A 62 9.75 -1.36 12.54
N ALA A 63 10.15 -0.92 11.36
CA ALA A 63 9.25 -0.46 10.31
C ALA A 63 9.51 -1.01 8.91
N GLY A 64 10.66 -1.64 8.69
CA GLY A 64 11.12 -2.11 7.39
C GLY A 64 10.48 -3.42 6.93
N ALA A 65 11.11 -4.04 5.95
CA ALA A 65 10.64 -5.22 5.23
C ALA A 65 10.33 -6.37 6.18
N ASP A 66 11.24 -6.74 7.07
CA ASP A 66 11.06 -7.87 8.00
C ASP A 66 9.84 -7.65 8.90
N ALA A 67 9.75 -6.48 9.56
CA ALA A 67 8.61 -6.13 10.41
C ALA A 67 7.28 -6.02 9.63
N PHE A 68 7.34 -5.72 8.34
CA PHE A 68 6.16 -5.71 7.46
C PHE A 68 5.75 -7.14 7.10
N PHE A 69 6.65 -7.97 6.58
CA PHE A 69 6.33 -9.35 6.17
C PHE A 69 6.00 -10.27 7.35
N ASP A 70 6.61 -10.06 8.52
CA ASP A 70 6.21 -10.72 9.76
C ASP A 70 4.77 -10.36 10.15
N TRP A 71 4.34 -9.13 9.89
CA TRP A 71 2.96 -8.73 10.12
C TRP A 71 2.01 -9.32 9.06
N VAL A 72 2.42 -9.36 7.79
CA VAL A 72 1.66 -9.99 6.71
C VAL A 72 1.43 -11.47 6.99
N SER A 73 2.45 -12.22 7.38
CA SER A 73 2.37 -13.67 7.63
C SER A 73 1.38 -14.03 8.75
N ARG A 74 1.12 -13.10 9.67
CA ARG A 74 0.15 -13.24 10.76
C ARG A 74 -1.28 -12.86 10.37
N ALA A 75 -1.49 -12.23 9.21
CA ALA A 75 -2.75 -11.60 8.84
C ALA A 75 -3.63 -12.41 7.85
N ASP A 76 -3.18 -13.60 7.46
CA ASP A 76 -3.62 -14.40 6.29
C ASP A 76 -5.10 -14.87 6.27
N ARG A 77 -5.96 -14.39 7.18
CA ARG A 77 -7.39 -14.79 7.27
C ARG A 77 -8.37 -13.63 7.35
N ALA A 78 -7.93 -12.39 7.16
CA ALA A 78 -8.83 -11.25 7.20
C ALA A 78 -9.70 -11.15 5.92
N PRO A 79 -10.98 -10.75 6.01
CA PRO A 79 -11.78 -10.44 4.83
C PRO A 79 -11.08 -9.40 3.93
N PRO A 80 -11.22 -9.44 2.60
CA PRO A 80 -10.41 -8.62 1.67
C PRO A 80 -10.42 -7.12 1.97
N LEU A 81 -11.59 -6.57 2.33
CA LEU A 81 -11.72 -5.16 2.69
C LEU A 81 -11.01 -4.81 4.00
N VAL A 82 -11.06 -5.71 4.99
CA VAL A 82 -10.33 -5.55 6.26
C VAL A 82 -8.83 -5.60 5.99
N TRP A 83 -8.40 -6.57 5.18
CA TRP A 83 -6.99 -6.72 4.80
C TRP A 83 -6.44 -5.49 4.08
N ALA A 84 -7.13 -5.01 3.04
CA ALA A 84 -6.74 -3.82 2.29
C ALA A 84 -6.66 -2.56 3.17
N THR A 85 -7.58 -2.42 4.11
CA THR A 85 -7.60 -1.31 5.07
C THR A 85 -6.41 -1.39 6.03
N ALA A 86 -6.15 -2.56 6.60
CA ALA A 86 -5.04 -2.77 7.52
C ALA A 86 -3.68 -2.57 6.82
N LEU A 87 -3.54 -3.06 5.58
CA LEU A 87 -2.38 -2.79 4.71
C LEU A 87 -2.14 -1.30 4.54
N TYR A 88 -3.18 -0.56 4.15
CA TYR A 88 -3.07 0.88 3.94
C TYR A 88 -2.58 1.57 5.20
N VAL A 89 -3.26 1.33 6.33
CA VAL A 89 -2.94 1.96 7.63
C VAL A 89 -1.52 1.58 8.07
N ARG A 90 -1.11 0.32 7.91
CA ARG A 90 0.23 -0.16 8.27
C ARG A 90 1.32 0.61 7.54
N VAL A 91 1.16 0.84 6.23
CA VAL A 91 2.15 1.53 5.40
C VAL A 91 2.23 3.02 5.71
N VAL A 92 1.09 3.67 5.99
CA VAL A 92 1.06 5.13 6.21
C VAL A 92 1.31 5.57 7.66
N SER A 93 1.16 4.66 8.63
CA SER A 93 1.34 4.98 10.06
C SER A 93 2.82 5.10 10.45
N ALA A 94 3.13 5.86 11.50
CA ALA A 94 4.51 6.03 11.96
C ALA A 94 4.99 4.84 12.81
N PRO A 95 6.25 4.37 12.66
CA PRO A 95 7.20 4.72 11.60
C PRO A 95 6.72 4.22 10.23
N GLN A 96 6.87 5.02 9.17
CA GLN A 96 6.41 4.65 7.82
C GLN A 96 7.33 3.63 7.15
N LEU A 97 6.78 2.85 6.21
CA LEU A 97 7.51 1.77 5.52
C LEU A 97 8.61 2.31 4.58
N PHE A 98 8.30 3.38 3.84
CA PHE A 98 9.22 4.04 2.91
C PHE A 98 9.58 5.44 3.42
N LEU A 99 10.64 6.05 2.88
CA LEU A 99 10.98 7.45 3.17
C LEU A 99 9.98 8.43 2.53
N GLU A 100 9.56 8.15 1.30
CA GLU A 100 8.58 8.94 0.57
C GLU A 100 7.57 8.04 -0.17
N GLY A 101 6.45 8.61 -0.61
CA GLY A 101 5.50 7.91 -1.46
C GLY A 101 4.54 6.96 -0.73
N ASN A 102 4.65 6.81 0.60
CA ASN A 102 3.85 5.87 1.39
C ASN A 102 2.35 5.90 1.07
N GLN A 103 1.72 7.07 0.98
CA GLN A 103 0.28 7.15 0.70
C GLN A 103 -0.08 6.63 -0.69
N ARG A 104 0.73 6.99 -1.71
CA ARG A 104 0.53 6.54 -3.10
C ARG A 104 0.77 5.04 -3.21
N THR A 105 1.86 4.54 -2.63
CA THR A 105 2.17 3.10 -2.60
C THR A 105 1.14 2.30 -1.80
N ALA A 106 0.67 2.79 -0.65
CA ALA A 106 -0.37 2.17 0.15
C ALA A 106 -1.71 2.05 -0.60
N THR A 107 -2.06 3.09 -1.38
CA THR A 107 -3.25 3.07 -2.24
C THR A 107 -3.18 1.94 -3.27
N LEU A 108 -2.01 1.78 -3.91
CA LEU A 108 -1.75 0.71 -4.87
C LEU A 108 -1.75 -0.68 -4.22
N MET A 109 -1.08 -0.84 -3.07
CA MET A 109 -1.06 -2.10 -2.32
C MET A 109 -2.46 -2.53 -1.88
N ALA A 110 -3.26 -1.60 -1.35
CA ALA A 110 -4.64 -1.86 -0.98
C ALA A 110 -5.51 -2.23 -2.19
N SER A 111 -5.31 -1.55 -3.32
CA SER A 111 -6.00 -1.87 -4.58
C SER A 111 -5.64 -3.27 -5.08
N PHE A 112 -4.36 -3.63 -5.07
CA PHE A 112 -3.89 -4.97 -5.45
C PHE A 112 -4.54 -6.06 -4.59
N ALA A 113 -4.57 -5.86 -3.27
CA ALA A 113 -5.21 -6.80 -2.34
C ALA A 113 -6.71 -6.99 -2.63
N LEU A 114 -7.42 -5.92 -2.97
CA LEU A 114 -8.85 -5.97 -3.32
C LEU A 114 -9.07 -6.68 -4.65
N VAL A 115 -8.35 -6.29 -5.69
CA VAL A 115 -8.53 -6.84 -7.05
C VAL A 115 -8.16 -8.32 -7.11
N ARG A 116 -7.08 -8.74 -6.43
CA ARG A 116 -6.72 -10.17 -6.30
C ARG A 116 -7.84 -11.00 -5.66
N ALA A 117 -8.65 -10.39 -4.79
CA ALA A 117 -9.82 -11.01 -4.17
C ALA A 117 -11.13 -10.80 -4.95
N GLY A 118 -11.08 -10.31 -6.20
CA GLY A 118 -12.25 -10.06 -7.03
C GLY A 118 -13.10 -8.87 -6.58
N ARG A 119 -12.52 -7.93 -5.82
CA ARG A 119 -13.17 -6.70 -5.35
C ARG A 119 -12.67 -5.49 -6.14
N PRO A 120 -13.48 -4.44 -6.30
CA PRO A 120 -13.03 -3.23 -6.99
C PRO A 120 -11.79 -2.62 -6.32
N PRO A 121 -10.89 -1.98 -7.08
CA PRO A 121 -9.71 -1.32 -6.52
C PRO A 121 -10.09 -0.08 -5.70
N LEU A 122 -9.15 0.38 -4.87
CA LEU A 122 -9.27 1.67 -4.19
C LEU A 122 -8.94 2.79 -5.18
N VAL A 123 -9.97 3.50 -5.63
CA VAL A 123 -9.83 4.69 -6.47
C VAL A 123 -10.01 5.94 -5.62
N VAL A 124 -9.05 6.86 -5.71
CA VAL A 124 -9.12 8.16 -5.04
C VAL A 124 -9.85 9.13 -5.95
N THR A 125 -11.16 9.29 -5.73
CA THR A 125 -11.97 10.28 -6.46
C THR A 125 -11.78 11.68 -5.89
N PRO A 126 -12.05 12.76 -6.65
CA PRO A 126 -11.98 14.13 -6.16
C PRO A 126 -12.81 14.37 -4.88
N GLU A 127 -14.00 13.75 -4.80
CA GLU A 127 -14.91 13.87 -3.66
C GLU A 127 -14.39 13.10 -2.43
N GLY A 128 -13.74 11.95 -2.66
CA GLY A 128 -13.18 11.10 -1.62
C GLY A 128 -11.80 11.52 -1.11
N ALA A 129 -11.02 12.20 -1.94
CA ALA A 129 -9.63 12.58 -1.65
C ALA A 129 -9.46 13.35 -0.32
N PRO A 130 -10.30 14.34 0.03
CA PRO A 130 -10.17 15.04 1.32
C PRO A 130 -10.42 14.15 2.54
N ALA A 131 -11.30 13.15 2.42
CA ALA A 131 -11.55 12.19 3.50
C ALA A 131 -10.36 11.25 3.68
N LEU A 132 -9.84 10.69 2.58
CA LEU A 132 -8.66 9.83 2.61
C LEU A 132 -7.40 10.56 3.09
N ALA A 133 -7.21 11.81 2.67
CA ALA A 133 -6.09 12.66 3.12
C ALA A 133 -6.13 12.88 4.64
N ARG A 134 -7.31 13.18 5.21
CA ARG A 134 -7.50 13.33 6.66
C ARG A 134 -7.20 12.04 7.43
N ILE A 135 -7.67 10.90 6.93
CA ILE A 135 -7.38 9.58 7.52
C ILE A 135 -5.86 9.34 7.50
N SER A 136 -5.21 9.58 6.36
CA SER A 136 -3.78 9.36 6.18
C SER A 136 -2.93 10.30 7.05
N ALA A 137 -3.32 11.56 7.19
CA ALA A 137 -2.70 12.52 8.11
C ALA A 137 -2.79 12.04 9.56
N ARG A 138 -3.95 11.51 9.98
CA ARG A 138 -4.11 10.99 11.33
C ARG A 138 -3.30 9.72 11.58
N CYS A 139 -3.23 8.80 10.61
CA CYS A 139 -2.40 7.60 10.73
C CYS A 139 -0.92 7.96 10.94
N ARG A 140 -0.41 8.94 10.19
CA ARG A 140 0.97 9.45 10.33
C ARG A 140 1.26 9.97 11.74
N ALA A 141 0.27 10.51 12.43
CA ALA A 141 0.39 11.05 13.77
C ALA A 141 0.30 9.99 14.88
N ILE A 142 0.09 8.70 14.55
CA ILE A 142 0.03 7.60 15.53
C ILE A 142 1.39 6.89 15.55
N PRO A 143 2.23 7.08 16.59
CA PRO A 143 3.44 6.29 16.77
C PRO A 143 3.04 4.87 17.18
N ARG A 144 3.36 3.86 16.36
CA ARG A 144 3.00 2.45 16.64
C ARG A 144 3.55 1.90 17.95
N ALA A 145 4.62 2.48 18.49
CA ALA A 145 5.19 2.12 19.79
C ALA A 145 4.37 2.65 20.99
N ARG A 146 3.42 3.56 20.77
CA ARG A 146 2.59 4.12 21.84
C ARG A 146 1.58 3.07 22.34
N TRP A 147 1.39 2.98 23.64
CA TRP A 147 0.48 2.00 24.25
C TRP A 147 -0.98 2.14 23.81
N THR A 148 -1.45 3.35 23.47
CA THR A 148 -2.81 3.58 22.90
C THR A 148 -2.89 3.33 21.39
N ALA A 149 -1.76 3.14 20.70
CA ALA A 149 -1.73 3.01 19.25
C ALA A 149 -2.67 1.93 18.70
N PRO A 150 -2.83 0.74 19.32
CA PRO A 150 -3.73 -0.29 18.82
C PRO A 150 -5.19 0.18 18.69
N LEU A 151 -5.68 0.94 19.68
CA LEU A 151 -7.06 1.48 19.67
C LEU A 151 -7.22 2.53 18.58
N GLU A 152 -6.23 3.41 18.40
CA GLU A 152 -6.27 4.45 17.39
C GLU A 152 -6.15 3.87 15.97
N ILE A 153 -5.28 2.87 15.77
CA ILE A 153 -5.13 2.13 14.52
C ILE A 153 -6.45 1.44 14.18
N ALA A 154 -7.06 0.71 15.12
CA ALA A 154 -8.35 0.06 14.90
C ALA A 154 -9.46 1.06 14.56
N LEU A 155 -9.45 2.26 15.17
CA LEU A 155 -10.38 3.33 14.82
C LEU A 155 -10.13 3.85 13.39
N MET A 156 -8.86 4.04 12.99
CA MET A 156 -8.51 4.49 11.65
C MET A 156 -8.87 3.45 10.60
N GLU A 157 -8.61 2.17 10.87
CA GLU A 157 -9.05 1.07 10.02
C GLU A 157 -10.58 1.07 9.86
N ARG A 158 -11.33 1.21 10.96
CA ARG A 158 -12.81 1.30 10.87
C ARG A 158 -13.29 2.51 10.07
N ARG A 159 -12.58 3.64 10.11
CA ARG A 159 -12.92 4.84 9.32
C ARG A 159 -12.59 4.65 7.84
N LEU A 160 -11.41 4.13 7.54
CA LEU A 160 -10.98 3.84 6.18
C LEU A 160 -11.88 2.78 5.54
N ARG A 161 -12.20 1.69 6.24
CA ARG A 161 -13.12 0.66 5.76
C ARG A 161 -14.49 1.25 5.38
N ARG A 162 -15.03 2.14 6.21
CA ARG A 162 -16.30 2.85 5.92
C ARG A 162 -16.18 3.79 4.73
N HIS A 163 -15.03 4.41 4.53
CA HIS A 163 -14.78 5.24 3.36
C HIS A 163 -14.73 4.36 2.09
N LEU A 164 -13.90 3.31 2.10
CA LEU A 164 -13.78 2.36 1.00
C LEU A 164 -15.13 1.76 0.61
N ALA A 165 -15.90 1.25 1.59
CA ALA A 165 -17.20 0.65 1.31
C ALA A 165 -18.19 1.56 0.56
N ARG A 166 -18.00 2.88 0.59
CA ARG A 166 -18.84 3.85 -0.15
C ARG A 166 -18.26 4.25 -1.51
N THR A 167 -16.96 4.05 -1.73
CA THR A 167 -16.25 4.55 -2.91
C THR A 167 -15.81 3.42 -3.84
N LEU A 168 -15.94 2.15 -3.43
CA LEU A 168 -15.65 1.01 -4.30
C LEU A 168 -16.72 0.91 -5.38
N ASP A 169 -16.29 1.05 -6.63
CA ASP A 169 -17.15 1.00 -7.80
C ASP A 169 -16.74 -0.18 -8.72
N PRO A 170 -17.63 -1.15 -8.96
CA PRO A 170 -17.40 -2.27 -9.88
C PRO A 170 -16.97 -1.87 -11.29
N VAL A 171 -17.25 -0.64 -11.75
CA VAL A 171 -16.81 -0.16 -13.07
C VAL A 171 -15.28 -0.21 -13.23
N PHE A 172 -14.53 -0.10 -12.12
CA PHE A 172 -13.07 -0.18 -12.12
C PHE A 172 -12.53 -1.60 -11.96
N LEU A 173 -13.39 -2.59 -11.77
CA LEU A 173 -13.00 -3.99 -11.83
C LEU A 173 -12.93 -4.38 -13.31
N ARG A 174 -11.72 -4.70 -13.82
CA ARG A 174 -11.62 -5.33 -15.14
C ARG A 174 -12.47 -6.61 -15.12
N SER A 175 -13.45 -6.71 -16.01
CA SER A 175 -14.14 -7.97 -16.26
C SER A 175 -13.07 -8.98 -16.65
N ARG A 176 -12.91 -10.05 -15.85
CA ARG A 176 -12.01 -11.15 -16.21
C ARG A 176 -12.53 -11.71 -17.53
N HIS A 177 -11.97 -11.28 -18.66
CA HIS A 177 -12.11 -12.03 -19.89
C HIS A 177 -11.41 -13.35 -19.63
N ALA A 178 -12.21 -14.39 -19.52
CA ALA A 178 -11.74 -15.76 -19.57
C ALA A 178 -10.93 -15.91 -20.85
N ALA A 179 -9.64 -16.17 -20.70
CA ALA A 179 -8.84 -16.82 -21.73
C ALA A 179 -8.95 -18.33 -21.50
#